data_AF-A0A357MKU6-F1
#
_entry.id   AF-A0A357MKU6-F1
#
_cell.length_a   1.000
_cell.length_b   1.000
_cell.length_c   1.000
_cell.angle_alpha   90.00
_cell.angle_beta   90.00
_cell.angle_gamma   90.00
#
_symmetry.space_group_name_H-M   'P 1'
#
loop_
_entity.id
_entity.type
_entity.pdbx_description
1 polymer ?
#
loop_
_entity_poly.entity_id
_entity_poly.type
_entity_poly.pdbx_seq_one_letter_code
_entity_poly.pdbx_strand_id
1 'polypeptide(L)'
;MGLFILRRTGVMSLTALCLTFIVFFLTNLYPNLEKLAKTQGNFRMSDEAVASWLGDRGYLQPLPVKYGQWLGVLPGWTTAVEDGVIGRCIDGTVAPELAAEAPRFCGIIQGDWGYSTVFRDEVSE
;
A
#
# COMPACT_ATOMS: atom_id res chain seq x y z
N MET A 1 23.46 29.78 11.83
CA MET A 1 22.59 28.82 12.56
C MET A 1 21.63 28.06 11.64
N GLY A 2 20.91 28.70 10.70
CA GLY A 2 19.93 28.01 9.83
C GLY A 2 20.48 26.84 9.00
N LEU A 3 21.69 26.97 8.41
CA LEU A 3 22.31 25.89 7.63
C LEU A 3 22.64 24.64 8.48
N PHE A 4 22.98 24.83 9.76
CA PHE A 4 23.22 23.72 10.70
C PHE A 4 21.92 22.97 11.01
N ILE A 5 20.84 23.69 11.26
CA ILE A 5 19.52 23.11 11.51
C ILE A 5 19.02 22.36 10.26
N LEU A 6 19.11 22.98 9.08
CA LEU A 6 18.70 22.34 7.83
C LEU A 6 19.47 21.05 7.54
N ARG A 7 20.80 21.06 7.71
CA ARG A 7 21.63 19.85 7.54
C ARG A 7 21.25 18.75 8.52
N ARG A 8 21.05 19.10 9.81
CA ARG A 8 20.70 18.13 10.84
C ARG A 8 19.33 17.52 10.60
N THR A 9 18.31 18.35 10.38
CA THR A 9 16.95 17.89 10.10
C THR A 9 16.93 17.05 8.83
N GLY A 10 17.64 17.48 7.76
CA GLY A 10 17.74 16.71 6.52
C GLY A 10 18.33 15.32 6.72
N VAL A 11 19.43 15.20 7.48
CA VAL A 11 20.02 13.88 7.80
C VAL A 11 19.07 13.02 8.64
N MET A 12 18.38 13.60 9.63
CA MET A 12 17.43 12.85 10.44
C MET A 12 16.24 12.35 9.60
N SER A 13 15.68 13.19 8.74
CA SER A 13 14.60 12.81 7.82
C SER A 13 15.05 11.75 6.81
N LEU A 14 16.26 11.88 6.25
CA LEU A 14 16.79 10.88 5.32
C LEU A 14 16.98 9.52 6.00
N THR A 15 17.56 9.51 7.20
CA THR A 15 17.71 8.28 7.99
C THR A 15 16.35 7.64 8.27
N ALA A 16 15.37 8.44 8.70
CA ALA A 16 14.01 7.94 8.93
C ALA A 16 13.40 7.34 7.65
N LEU A 17 13.51 8.05 6.52
CA LEU A 17 13.03 7.57 5.22
C LEU A 17 13.70 6.24 4.84
N CYS A 18 15.02 6.12 4.95
CA CYS A 18 15.73 4.88 4.67
C CYS A 18 15.27 3.73 5.58
N LEU A 19 15.10 3.96 6.88
CA LEU A 19 14.63 2.93 7.80
C LEU A 19 13.20 2.48 7.48
N THR A 20 12.29 3.41 7.17
CA THR A 20 10.93 3.06 6.76
C THR A 20 10.93 2.24 5.47
N PHE A 21 11.78 2.59 4.50
CA PHE A 21 11.91 1.83 3.26
C PHE A 21 12.43 0.41 3.50
N ILE A 22 13.44 0.24 4.37
CA ILE A 22 13.97 -1.08 4.73
C ILE A 22 12.88 -1.94 5.40
N VAL A 23 12.16 -1.39 6.38
CA VAL A 23 11.07 -2.11 7.05
C VAL A 23 9.98 -2.47 6.04
N PHE A 24 9.58 -1.52 5.19
CA PHE A 24 8.58 -1.74 4.15
C PHE A 24 9.00 -2.85 3.19
N PHE A 25 10.26 -2.89 2.77
CA PHE A 25 10.80 -3.95 1.93
C PHE A 25 10.68 -5.32 2.61
N LEU A 26 11.13 -5.43 3.87
CA LEU A 26 11.10 -6.69 4.61
C LEU A 26 9.68 -7.21 4.83
N THR A 27 8.70 -6.32 5.09
CA THR A 27 7.30 -6.72 5.26
C THR A 27 6.60 -7.05 3.93
N ASN A 28 7.06 -6.48 2.81
CA ASN A 28 6.51 -6.70 1.48
C ASN A 28 7.24 -7.79 0.66
N LEU A 29 8.06 -8.62 1.31
CA LEU A 29 8.63 -9.80 0.66
C LEU A 29 7.53 -10.79 0.26
N TYR A 30 7.71 -11.45 -0.88
CA TYR A 30 6.71 -12.37 -1.44
C TYR A 30 6.18 -13.42 -0.43
N PRO A 31 7.02 -14.08 0.39
CA PRO A 31 6.52 -15.07 1.37
C PRO A 31 5.58 -14.47 2.43
N ASN A 32 5.72 -13.18 2.75
CA ASN A 32 4.81 -12.49 3.69
C ASN A 32 3.49 -12.13 2.99
N LEU A 33 3.58 -11.72 1.72
CA LEU A 33 2.41 -11.41 0.88
C LEU A 33 1.58 -12.66 0.58
N GLU A 34 2.22 -13.81 0.33
CA GLU A 34 1.53 -15.09 0.16
C GLU A 34 0.73 -15.47 1.42
N LYS A 35 1.33 -15.31 2.60
CA LYS A 35 0.63 -15.53 3.88
C LYS A 35 -0.56 -14.60 4.03
N LEU A 36 -0.41 -13.33 3.65
CA LEU A 36 -1.50 -12.36 3.64
C LEU A 36 -2.64 -12.83 2.73
N ALA A 37 -2.35 -13.19 1.48
CA ALA A 37 -3.34 -13.64 0.51
C ALA A 37 -4.12 -14.88 1.00
N LYS A 38 -3.42 -15.89 1.53
CA LYS A 38 -4.04 -17.11 2.07
C LYS A 38 -4.88 -16.83 3.33
N THR A 39 -4.51 -15.84 4.14
CA THR A 39 -5.27 -15.46 5.35
C THR A 39 -6.51 -14.64 5.02
N GLN A 40 -6.44 -13.76 4.01
CA GLN A 40 -7.56 -12.90 3.61
C GLN A 40 -8.54 -13.60 2.66
N GLY A 41 -8.05 -14.52 1.83
CA GLY A 41 -8.86 -15.34 0.93
C GLY A 41 -9.16 -16.71 1.54
N ASN A 42 -8.55 -17.73 0.95
CA ASN A 42 -8.72 -19.11 1.38
C ASN A 42 -7.35 -19.77 1.62
N PHE A 43 -7.19 -20.44 2.76
CA PHE A 43 -5.93 -21.13 3.10
C PHE A 43 -5.52 -22.21 2.09
N ARG A 44 -6.46 -22.70 1.27
CA ARG A 44 -6.24 -23.70 0.22
C ARG A 44 -6.02 -23.12 -1.19
N MET A 45 -5.78 -21.81 -1.31
CA MET A 45 -5.46 -21.19 -2.61
C MET A 45 -4.22 -21.82 -3.23
N SER A 46 -4.30 -22.10 -4.54
CA SER A 46 -3.12 -22.49 -5.34
C SER A 46 -2.19 -21.28 -5.53
N ASP A 47 -0.97 -21.54 -5.97
CA ASP A 47 0.03 -20.49 -6.18
C ASP A 47 -0.41 -19.50 -7.28
N GLU A 48 -1.11 -19.97 -8.30
CA GLU A 48 -1.70 -19.12 -9.35
C GLU A 48 -2.79 -18.21 -8.77
N ALA A 49 -3.65 -18.75 -7.91
CA ALA A 49 -4.69 -17.97 -7.24
C ALA A 49 -4.10 -16.91 -6.31
N VAL A 50 -2.99 -17.22 -5.61
CA VAL A 50 -2.23 -16.25 -4.81
C VAL A 50 -1.66 -15.15 -5.68
N ALA A 51 -1.02 -15.49 -6.80
CA ALA A 51 -0.44 -14.53 -7.71
C ALA A 51 -1.49 -13.59 -8.31
N SER A 52 -2.66 -14.13 -8.69
CA SER A 52 -3.81 -13.32 -9.14
C SER A 52 -4.24 -12.36 -8.04
N TRP A 53 -4.52 -12.87 -6.84
CA TRP A 53 -5.02 -12.07 -5.72
C TRP A 53 -4.06 -10.93 -5.34
N LEU A 54 -2.75 -11.21 -5.36
CA LEU A 54 -1.70 -10.23 -5.10
C LEU A 54 -1.53 -9.23 -6.24
N GLY A 55 -1.64 -9.70 -7.49
CA GLY A 55 -1.57 -8.87 -8.69
C GLY A 55 -2.70 -7.85 -8.74
N ASP A 56 -3.93 -8.32 -8.54
CA ASP A 56 -5.13 -7.49 -8.58
C ASP A 56 -5.11 -6.39 -7.53
N ARG A 57 -4.44 -6.63 -6.39
CA ARG A 57 -4.30 -5.69 -5.28
C ARG A 57 -2.99 -4.88 -5.30
N GLY A 58 -2.27 -4.87 -6.42
CA GLY A 58 -1.06 -4.08 -6.60
C GLY A 58 0.16 -4.55 -5.80
N TYR A 59 0.10 -5.67 -5.08
CA TYR A 59 1.21 -6.19 -4.28
C TYR A 59 2.39 -6.68 -5.13
N LEU A 60 2.18 -6.99 -6.40
CA LEU A 60 3.21 -7.42 -7.36
C LEU A 60 3.87 -6.26 -8.12
N GLN A 61 3.49 -5.01 -7.85
CA GLN A 61 4.15 -3.85 -8.44
C GLN A 61 5.62 -3.72 -7.99
N PRO A 62 6.48 -3.06 -8.78
CA PRO A 62 7.85 -2.78 -8.38
C PRO A 62 7.91 -2.11 -7.00
N LEU A 63 8.83 -2.54 -6.15
CA LEU A 63 8.93 -2.08 -4.76
C LEU A 63 8.93 -0.54 -4.60
N PRO A 64 9.67 0.25 -5.42
CA PRO A 64 9.64 1.72 -5.30
C PRO A 64 8.25 2.30 -5.61
N VAL A 65 7.49 1.66 -6.50
CA VAL A 65 6.12 2.09 -6.84
C VAL A 65 5.20 1.87 -5.64
N LYS A 66 5.23 0.67 -5.05
CA LYS A 66 4.42 0.35 -3.85
C LYS A 66 4.75 1.28 -2.68
N TYR A 67 6.03 1.54 -2.45
CA TYR A 67 6.47 2.44 -1.39
C TYR A 67 6.03 3.89 -1.66
N GLY A 68 6.18 4.37 -2.89
CA GLY A 68 5.74 5.72 -3.26
C GLY A 68 4.22 5.90 -3.17
N GLN A 69 3.45 4.87 -3.50
CA GLN A 69 2.00 4.86 -3.27
C GLN A 69 1.66 4.88 -1.79
N TRP A 70 2.34 4.08 -0.96
CA TRP A 70 2.15 4.08 0.50
C TRP A 70 2.49 5.41 1.15
N LEU A 71 3.58 6.03 0.72
CA LEU A 71 3.95 7.37 1.16
C LEU A 71 2.97 8.44 0.64
N GLY A 72 2.28 8.15 -0.47
CA GLY A 72 1.32 9.05 -1.12
C GLY A 72 1.93 10.00 -2.14
N VAL A 73 3.14 9.72 -2.63
CA VAL A 73 3.82 10.51 -3.68
C VAL A 73 3.59 9.95 -5.09
N LEU A 74 3.02 8.76 -5.19
CA LEU A 74 2.62 8.13 -6.45
C LEU A 74 1.11 7.85 -6.45
N PRO A 75 0.46 7.84 -7.64
CA PRO A 75 -0.96 7.56 -7.74
C PRO A 75 -1.27 6.13 -7.30
N GLY A 76 -2.37 5.96 -6.57
CA GLY A 76 -2.88 4.66 -6.17
C GLY A 76 -3.16 3.75 -7.37
N TRP A 77 -2.96 2.45 -7.20
CA TRP A 77 -3.34 1.46 -8.20
C TRP A 77 -4.86 1.29 -8.23
N THR A 78 -5.38 0.90 -9.38
CA THR A 78 -6.78 0.50 -9.59
C THR A 78 -6.81 -0.71 -10.50
N THR A 79 -7.76 -1.62 -10.23
CA THR A 79 -7.94 -2.86 -10.98
C THR A 79 -9.43 -3.12 -11.16
N ALA A 80 -9.85 -3.38 -12.39
CA ALA A 80 -11.20 -3.83 -12.68
C ALA A 80 -11.31 -5.33 -12.38
N VAL A 81 -12.33 -5.71 -11.62
CA VAL A 81 -12.70 -7.08 -11.26
C VAL A 81 -14.14 -7.34 -11.70
N GLU A 82 -14.59 -8.61 -11.68
CA GLU A 82 -15.93 -8.97 -12.15
C GLU A 82 -17.06 -8.17 -11.47
N ASP A 83 -16.92 -7.92 -10.16
CA ASP A 83 -17.93 -7.25 -9.34
C ASP A 83 -17.76 -5.72 -9.24
N GLY A 84 -16.80 -5.12 -9.97
CA GLY A 84 -16.56 -3.68 -9.95
C GLY A 84 -15.08 -3.29 -10.07
N VAL A 85 -14.68 -2.25 -9.33
CA VAL A 85 -13.31 -1.74 -9.30
C VAL A 85 -12.81 -1.76 -7.86
N ILE A 86 -11.59 -2.26 -7.69
CA ILE A 86 -10.83 -2.16 -6.45
C ILE A 86 -9.64 -1.24 -6.67
N GLY A 87 -9.13 -0.64 -5.60
CA GLY A 87 -7.99 0.25 -5.69
C GLY A 87 -7.34 0.50 -4.35
N ARG A 88 -6.17 1.16 -4.37
CA ARG A 88 -5.50 1.58 -3.13
C ARG A 88 -6.33 2.59 -2.34
N CYS A 89 -6.96 3.52 -3.06
CA CYS A 89 -7.71 4.64 -2.51
C CYS A 89 -9.23 4.40 -2.54
N ILE A 90 -9.63 3.13 -2.57
CA ILE A 90 -11.00 2.68 -2.74
C ILE A 90 -11.27 1.64 -1.65
N ASP A 91 -12.31 1.87 -0.86
CA ASP A 91 -12.70 0.96 0.21
C ASP A 91 -13.58 -0.16 -0.34
N GLY A 92 -13.00 -1.35 -0.43
CA GLY A 92 -13.68 -2.52 -0.97
C GLY A 92 -13.84 -2.48 -2.48
N THR A 93 -14.87 -3.16 -2.99
CA THR A 93 -15.22 -3.19 -4.41
C THR A 93 -16.35 -2.21 -4.67
N VAL A 94 -16.13 -1.24 -5.55
CA VAL A 94 -17.12 -0.20 -5.88
C VAL A 94 -17.43 -0.19 -7.36
N ALA A 95 -18.57 0.42 -7.74
CA ALA A 95 -18.91 0.59 -9.14
C ALA A 95 -17.94 1.57 -9.85
N PRO A 96 -17.73 1.45 -11.18
CA PRO A 96 -16.77 2.28 -11.91
C PRO A 96 -16.99 3.79 -11.77
N GLU A 97 -18.24 4.22 -11.66
CA GLU A 97 -18.61 5.62 -11.44
C GLU A 97 -18.09 6.16 -10.10
N LEU A 98 -18.21 5.39 -9.02
CA LEU A 98 -17.68 5.76 -7.71
C LEU A 98 -16.16 5.68 -7.67
N ALA A 99 -15.56 4.70 -8.36
CA ALA A 99 -14.11 4.61 -8.49
C ALA A 99 -13.49 5.83 -9.20
N ALA A 100 -14.24 6.49 -10.09
CA ALA A 100 -13.79 7.71 -10.75
C ALA A 100 -13.79 8.94 -9.83
N GLU A 101 -14.57 8.92 -8.76
CA GLU A 101 -14.61 9.98 -7.74
C GLU A 101 -13.51 9.81 -6.67
N ALA A 102 -12.92 8.61 -6.57
CA ALA A 102 -11.87 8.31 -5.59
C ALA A 102 -10.62 9.19 -5.78
N PRO A 103 -9.96 9.60 -4.68
CA PRO A 103 -8.77 10.42 -4.78
C PRO A 103 -7.63 9.66 -5.48
N ARG A 104 -6.92 10.34 -6.37
CA ARG A 104 -5.78 9.75 -7.09
C ARG A 104 -4.61 9.40 -6.16
N PHE A 105 -4.46 10.13 -5.06
CA PHE A 105 -3.39 9.96 -4.09
C PHE A 105 -3.98 9.73 -2.69
N CYS A 106 -3.52 8.67 -2.04
CA CYS A 106 -3.91 8.29 -0.68
C CYS A 106 -2.70 7.61 -0.02
N GLY A 107 -2.17 8.23 1.02
CA GLY A 107 -0.98 7.74 1.70
C GLY A 107 -0.60 8.62 2.89
N ILE A 108 0.51 8.26 3.53
CA ILE A 108 0.91 8.80 4.83
C ILE A 108 1.02 10.33 4.81
N ILE A 109 1.55 10.91 3.72
CA ILE A 109 1.70 12.37 3.61
C ILE A 109 0.35 13.09 3.51
N GLN A 110 -0.70 12.42 3.03
CA GLN A 110 -2.07 12.92 2.98
C GLN A 110 -2.86 12.64 4.26
N GLY A 111 -2.26 11.98 5.26
CA GLY A 111 -2.93 11.60 6.51
C GLY A 111 -3.67 10.27 6.45
N ASP A 112 -3.55 9.54 5.34
CA ASP A 112 -4.11 8.19 5.20
C ASP A 112 -3.03 7.16 5.59
N TRP A 113 -3.26 6.49 6.72
CA TRP A 113 -2.37 5.44 7.26
C TRP A 113 -2.73 4.05 6.73
N GLY A 114 -3.87 3.93 6.04
CA GLY A 114 -4.42 2.72 5.50
C GLY A 114 -5.19 1.87 6.53
N TYR A 115 -5.76 0.79 6.01
CA TYR A 115 -6.59 -0.15 6.74
C TYR A 115 -5.80 -1.38 7.24
N SER A 116 -6.03 -1.79 8.50
CA SER A 116 -5.46 -3.00 9.07
C SER A 116 -6.32 -4.22 8.74
N THR A 117 -5.80 -5.15 7.94
CA THR A 117 -6.49 -6.42 7.64
C THR A 117 -6.53 -7.40 8.83
N VAL A 118 -5.79 -7.12 9.91
CA VAL A 118 -5.77 -7.93 11.13
C VAL A 118 -6.79 -7.43 12.14
N PHE A 119 -6.82 -6.11 12.40
CA PHE A 119 -7.77 -5.49 13.32
C PHE A 119 -9.11 -5.19 12.68
N ARG A 120 -9.15 -5.16 11.33
CA ARG A 120 -10.31 -4.81 10.52
C ARG A 120 -10.79 -3.38 10.77
N ASP A 121 -9.84 -2.48 10.96
CA ASP A 121 -10.08 -1.08 11.29
C ASP A 121 -9.01 -0.17 10.67
N GLU A 122 -9.29 1.13 10.65
CA GLU A 122 -8.32 2.16 10.23
C GLU A 122 -7.11 2.18 11.16
N VAL A 123 -5.91 2.34 10.59
CA VAL A 123 -4.67 2.36 11.40
C VAL A 123 -4.58 3.59 12.30
N SER A 124 -5.35 4.65 12.01
CA SER A 124 -5.38 5.86 12.83
C SER A 124 -6.34 5.81 14.02
N GLU A 125 -7.14 4.75 14.17
CA GLU A 125 -8.02 4.52 15.33
C GLU A 125 -7.31 3.76 16.47
#